data_AF-A0A4Q6CB92-F1
#
_entry.id   AF-A0A4Q6CB92-F1
#
_cell.length_a   1.000
_cell.length_b   1.000
_cell.length_c   1.000
_cell.angle_alpha   90.00
_cell.angle_beta   90.00
_cell.angle_gamma   90.00
#
_symmetry.space_group_name_H-M   'P 1'
#
loop_
_entity.id
_entity.type
_entity.pdbx_description
1 polymer ?
#
loop_
_entity_poly.entity_id
_entity_poly.type
_entity_poly.pdbx_seq_one_letter_code
_entity_poly.pdbx_strand_id
1 'polypeptide(L)'
;MRIVLRAAGPRSTFLFIIAAGFAAAALYFQLAMVSRGAATIFSALAVAALVAYALVTRPVPVLVIDEVGIYDARLGIRKIPWGDIDDITVEASYGNRFLCVRVRNPQDYVSQVNQVETKHRMMFHQNLGFKRFNVDVAGLDLSLLDLKNAVDARIPQRRQRRI
;
A
#
# COMPACT_ATOMS: atom_id res chain seq x y z
N MET A 1 -18.94 -3.54 5.98
CA MET A 1 -17.86 -2.61 6.46
C MET A 1 -16.67 -2.68 5.52
N ARG A 2 -16.12 -1.54 5.08
CA ARG A 2 -14.99 -1.47 4.14
C ARG A 2 -13.82 -0.74 4.80
N ILE A 3 -12.68 -1.40 4.95
CA ILE A 3 -11.45 -0.82 5.50
C ILE A 3 -10.50 -0.55 4.35
N VAL A 4 -9.99 0.68 4.25
CA VAL A 4 -9.03 1.08 3.22
C VAL A 4 -7.86 1.78 3.88
N LEU A 5 -6.68 1.16 3.84
CA LEU A 5 -5.43 1.87 4.13
C LEU A 5 -4.94 2.52 2.87
N ARG A 6 -4.49 3.77 2.99
CA ARG A 6 -3.73 4.44 1.95
C ARG A 6 -2.38 4.81 2.51
N ALA A 7 -1.31 4.54 1.76
CA ALA A 7 0.01 5.00 2.14
C ALA A 7 0.24 6.38 1.53
N ALA A 8 0.79 7.30 2.33
CA ALA A 8 1.44 8.50 1.83
C ALA A 8 2.91 8.12 1.56
N GLY A 9 3.31 8.05 0.29
CA GLY A 9 4.68 7.68 -0.07
C GLY A 9 5.66 8.85 0.18
N PRO A 10 6.86 8.63 0.74
CA PRO A 10 7.86 9.68 0.99
C PRO A 10 8.55 10.18 -0.29
N ARG A 11 8.22 9.64 -1.47
CA ARG A 11 8.84 10.01 -2.76
C ARG A 11 8.46 11.41 -3.27
N SER A 12 7.63 12.15 -2.53
CA SER A 12 7.12 13.45 -2.97
C SER A 12 7.96 14.66 -2.53
N THR A 13 8.81 14.51 -1.49
CA THR A 13 9.59 15.63 -0.95
C THR A 13 10.54 16.23 -1.98
N PHE A 14 11.11 15.42 -2.88
CA PHE A 14 11.97 15.88 -3.96
C PHE A 14 11.24 16.72 -5.00
N LEU A 15 10.02 16.33 -5.39
CA LEU A 15 9.18 17.08 -6.33
C LEU A 15 8.74 18.43 -5.75
N PHE A 16 8.52 18.49 -4.44
CA PHE A 16 8.22 19.74 -3.75
C PHE A 16 9.40 20.72 -3.79
N ILE A 17 10.62 20.23 -3.56
CA ILE A 17 11.84 21.05 -3.64
C ILE A 17 12.04 21.59 -5.06
N ILE A 18 11.82 20.76 -6.09
CA ILE A 18 11.88 21.19 -7.50
C ILE A 18 10.83 22.28 -7.78
N ALA A 19 9.59 22.09 -7.33
CA ALA A 19 8.52 23.07 -7.52
C ALA A 19 8.86 24.42 -6.85
N ALA A 20 9.40 24.38 -5.63
CA ALA A 20 9.85 25.57 -4.91
C ALA A 20 11.00 26.30 -5.64
N GLY A 21 11.95 25.54 -6.22
CA GLY A 21 13.03 26.09 -7.02
C GLY A 21 12.54 26.82 -8.27
N PHE A 22 11.59 26.23 -9.01
CA PHE A 22 10.99 26.89 -10.17
C PHE A 22 10.18 28.14 -9.81
N ALA A 23 9.46 28.11 -8.68
CA ALA A 23 8.73 29.27 -8.19
C ALA A 23 9.67 30.43 -7.80
N ALA A 24 10.79 30.13 -7.13
CA ALA A 24 11.80 31.13 -6.77
C ALA A 24 12.48 31.74 -8.00
N ALA A 25 12.81 30.92 -9.01
CA ALA A 25 13.36 31.40 -10.28
C ALA A 25 12.38 32.31 -11.02
N ALA A 26 11.09 31.93 -11.10
CA ALA A 26 10.05 32.75 -11.70
C ALA A 26 9.96 34.13 -11.04
N LEU A 27 9.93 34.16 -9.70
CA LEU A 27 9.86 35.39 -8.92
C LEU A 27 11.10 36.29 -9.14
N TYR A 28 12.30 35.71 -9.19
CA TYR A 28 13.53 36.44 -9.47
C TYR A 28 13.49 37.12 -10.85
N PHE A 29 13.09 36.40 -11.90
CA PHE A 29 12.99 36.97 -13.25
C PHE A 29 11.93 38.08 -13.36
N GLN A 30 10.86 37.99 -12.57
CA GLN A 30 9.82 39.02 -12.51
C GLN A 30 10.30 40.29 -11.80
N LEU A 31 11.02 40.15 -10.68
CA LEU A 31 11.54 41.29 -9.90
C LEU A 31 12.74 41.96 -10.57
N ALA A 32 13.62 41.19 -11.22
CA ALA A 32 14.80 41.70 -11.90
C ALA A 32 14.51 42.34 -13.27
N MET A 33 13.25 42.32 -13.74
CA MET A 33 12.79 42.83 -15.05
C MET A 33 13.62 42.34 -16.26
N VAL A 34 14.28 41.19 -16.15
CA VAL A 34 15.25 40.71 -17.15
C VAL A 34 14.57 40.20 -18.41
N SER A 35 13.50 39.38 -18.28
CA SER A 35 12.67 39.01 -19.42
C SER A 35 11.29 38.52 -19.00
N ARG A 36 10.24 39.06 -19.64
CA ARG A 36 8.86 38.61 -19.42
C ARG A 36 8.63 37.16 -19.89
N GLY A 37 9.34 36.75 -20.95
CA GLY A 37 9.27 35.38 -21.50
C GLY A 37 9.81 34.32 -20.55
N ALA A 38 10.97 34.55 -19.91
CA ALA A 38 11.49 33.58 -18.94
C ALA A 38 10.56 33.46 -17.72
N ALA A 39 10.02 34.58 -17.22
CA ALA A 39 9.10 34.57 -16.09
C ALA A 39 7.84 33.70 -16.36
N THR A 40 7.28 33.79 -17.58
CA THR A 40 6.14 32.94 -17.97
C THR A 40 6.49 31.45 -18.04
N ILE A 41 7.67 31.10 -18.56
CA ILE A 41 8.12 29.71 -18.67
C ILE A 41 8.33 29.10 -17.28
N PHE A 42 9.03 29.79 -16.39
CA PHE A 42 9.29 29.29 -15.03
C PHE A 42 8.02 29.20 -14.19
N SER A 43 7.06 30.11 -14.37
CA SER A 43 5.73 30.02 -13.72
C SER A 43 4.96 28.78 -14.19
N ALA A 44 4.97 28.50 -15.49
CA ALA A 44 4.33 27.31 -16.05
C ALA A 44 4.98 26.01 -15.54
N LEU A 45 6.32 25.97 -15.44
CA LEU A 45 7.05 24.84 -14.88
C LEU A 45 6.75 24.62 -13.39
N ALA A 46 6.62 25.68 -12.61
CA ALA A 46 6.24 25.58 -11.20
C ALA A 46 4.84 24.97 -11.02
N VAL A 47 3.86 25.42 -11.81
CA VAL A 47 2.50 24.86 -11.81
C VAL A 47 2.52 23.39 -12.24
N ALA A 48 3.23 23.05 -13.32
CA ALA A 48 3.35 21.67 -13.78
C ALA A 48 3.97 20.75 -12.73
N ALA A 49 5.02 21.20 -12.03
CA ALA A 49 5.65 20.47 -10.94
C ALA A 49 4.70 20.28 -9.75
N LEU A 50 3.88 21.29 -9.42
CA LEU A 50 2.86 21.19 -8.36
C LEU A 50 1.76 20.18 -8.72
N VAL A 51 1.29 20.19 -9.98
CA VAL A 51 0.30 19.21 -10.47
C VAL A 51 0.89 17.80 -10.46
N ALA A 52 2.14 17.63 -10.91
CA ALA A 52 2.84 16.35 -10.85
C ALA A 52 3.00 15.86 -9.40
N TYR A 53 3.39 16.75 -8.47
CA TYR A 53 3.43 16.46 -7.04
C TYR A 53 2.06 16.00 -6.53
N ALA A 54 0.98 16.72 -6.85
CA ALA A 54 -0.37 16.38 -6.42
C ALA A 54 -0.85 15.03 -6.99
N LEU A 55 -0.43 14.65 -8.19
CA LEU A 55 -0.76 13.36 -8.81
C LEU A 55 0.04 12.21 -8.19
N VAL A 56 1.33 12.39 -7.94
CA VAL A 56 2.21 11.37 -7.36
C VAL A 56 1.95 11.17 -5.86
N THR A 57 1.48 12.20 -5.17
CA THR A 57 1.09 12.13 -3.75
C THR A 57 -0.31 11.58 -3.53
N ARG A 58 -1.08 11.31 -4.58
CA ARG A 58 -2.43 10.76 -4.40
C ARG A 58 -2.33 9.45 -3.61
N PRO A 59 -2.99 9.37 -2.44
CA PRO A 59 -2.86 8.24 -1.56
C PRO A 59 -3.55 7.03 -2.22
N VAL A 60 -2.76 6.15 -2.83
CA VAL A 60 -3.25 4.91 -3.45
C VAL A 60 -3.69 3.96 -2.33
N PRO A 61 -4.86 3.30 -2.44
CA PRO A 61 -5.26 2.28 -1.48
C PRO A 61 -4.25 1.13 -1.54
N VAL A 62 -3.55 0.93 -0.43
CA VAL A 62 -2.50 -0.09 -0.31
C VAL A 62 -3.06 -1.37 0.31
N LEU A 63 -4.02 -1.26 1.22
CA LEU A 63 -4.77 -2.40 1.74
C LEU A 63 -6.27 -2.10 1.62
N VAL A 64 -7.03 -3.06 1.10
CA VAL A 64 -8.50 -3.01 1.03
C VAL A 64 -9.07 -4.31 1.60
N ILE A 65 -9.85 -4.18 2.66
CA ILE A 65 -10.62 -5.28 3.25
C ILE A 65 -12.11 -4.94 3.08
N ASP A 66 -12.84 -5.74 2.32
CA ASP A 66 -14.26 -5.51 2.04
C ASP A 66 -15.05 -6.83 2.02
N GLU A 67 -16.33 -6.77 1.63
CA GLU A 67 -17.24 -7.93 1.60
C GLU A 67 -16.76 -9.05 0.66
N VAL A 68 -15.89 -8.73 -0.31
CA VAL A 68 -15.38 -9.71 -1.29
C VAL A 68 -14.13 -10.42 -0.78
N GLY A 69 -13.25 -9.70 -0.08
CA GLY A 69 -12.00 -10.26 0.41
C GLY A 69 -10.96 -9.23 0.86
N ILE A 70 -9.70 -9.65 0.82
CA ILE A 70 -8.52 -8.88 1.22
C ILE A 70 -7.63 -8.62 0.00
N TYR A 71 -7.33 -7.36 -0.28
CA TYR A 71 -6.39 -6.95 -1.32
C TYR A 71 -5.28 -6.11 -0.71
N ASP A 72 -4.02 -6.54 -0.89
CA ASP A 72 -2.84 -5.78 -0.49
C ASP A 72 -1.94 -5.55 -1.71
N ALA A 73 -1.80 -4.29 -2.11
CA ALA A 73 -0.98 -3.88 -3.24
C ALA A 73 0.52 -4.18 -3.01
N ARG A 74 0.98 -4.26 -1.75
CA ARG A 74 2.37 -4.58 -1.38
C ARG A 74 2.72 -6.02 -1.70
N LEU A 75 1.74 -6.92 -1.66
CA LEU A 75 1.93 -8.33 -1.99
C LEU A 75 2.04 -8.58 -3.50
N GLY A 76 1.56 -7.66 -4.33
CA GLY A 76 1.61 -7.78 -5.78
C GLY A 76 0.77 -8.94 -6.33
N ILE A 77 -0.25 -9.38 -5.60
CA ILE A 77 -1.19 -10.44 -5.97
C ILE A 77 -2.61 -9.88 -6.16
N ARG A 78 -3.48 -10.65 -6.81
CA ARG A 78 -4.92 -10.32 -6.86
C ARG A 78 -5.56 -10.37 -5.47
N LYS A 79 -6.75 -9.78 -5.34
CA LYS A 79 -7.55 -9.88 -4.12
C LYS A 79 -7.77 -11.35 -3.73
N ILE A 80 -7.51 -11.67 -2.47
CA ILE A 80 -7.79 -12.98 -1.87
C ILE A 80 -9.26 -12.99 -1.40
N PRO A 81 -10.15 -13.79 -2.01
CA PRO A 81 -11.54 -13.86 -1.60
C PRO A 81 -11.69 -14.60 -0.26
N TRP A 82 -12.71 -14.25 0.53
CA TRP A 82 -12.93 -14.87 1.85
C TRP A 82 -13.04 -16.41 1.80
N GLY A 83 -13.57 -16.97 0.70
CA GLY A 83 -13.73 -18.43 0.52
C GLY A 83 -12.42 -19.21 0.34
N ASP A 84 -11.33 -18.52 -0.01
CA ASP A 84 -10.00 -19.12 -0.19
C ASP A 84 -9.15 -19.02 1.09
N ILE A 85 -9.62 -18.28 2.09
CA ILE A 85 -8.92 -18.08 3.36
C ILE A 85 -9.32 -19.21 4.32
N ASP A 86 -8.32 -19.95 4.78
CA ASP A 86 -8.50 -21.06 5.72
C ASP A 86 -8.39 -20.60 7.18
N ASP A 87 -7.51 -19.64 7.46
CA ASP A 87 -7.22 -19.15 8.81
C ASP A 87 -6.60 -17.74 8.74
N ILE A 88 -6.86 -16.91 9.73
CA ILE A 88 -6.22 -15.60 9.86
C ILE A 88 -5.72 -15.44 11.30
N THR A 89 -4.42 -15.20 11.44
CA THR A 89 -3.81 -14.86 12.71
C THR A 89 -3.29 -13.43 12.70
N VAL A 90 -3.36 -12.78 13.84
CA VAL A 90 -2.75 -11.47 14.04
C VAL A 90 -1.46 -11.68 14.81
N GLU A 91 -0.35 -11.24 14.23
CA GLU A 91 0.97 -11.36 14.84
C GLU A 91 1.64 -10.00 14.89
N ALA A 92 2.43 -9.76 15.94
CA ALA A 92 3.26 -8.57 16.07
C ALA A 92 4.73 -8.99 16.06
N SER A 93 5.54 -8.38 15.21
CA SER A 93 6.97 -8.67 15.11
C SER A 93 7.75 -7.39 14.85
N TYR A 94 8.84 -7.17 15.59
CA TYR A 94 9.70 -5.98 15.49
C TYR A 94 8.93 -4.64 15.51
N GLY A 95 7.90 -4.53 16.36
CA GLY A 95 7.06 -3.33 16.47
C GLY A 95 6.03 -3.14 15.34
N ASN A 96 6.05 -3.99 14.31
CA ASN A 96 5.07 -4.01 13.23
C ASN A 96 3.97 -5.03 13.52
N ARG A 97 2.75 -4.72 13.05
CA ARG A 97 1.56 -5.56 13.22
C ARG A 97 1.21 -6.18 11.87
N PHE A 98 1.03 -7.50 11.84
CA PHE A 98 0.77 -8.27 10.64
C PHE A 98 -0.52 -9.07 10.79
N LEU A 99 -1.30 -9.10 9.72
CA LEU A 99 -2.39 -10.02 9.53
C LEU A 99 -1.86 -11.18 8.69
N CYS A 100 -1.60 -12.31 9.33
CA CYS A 100 -1.08 -13.51 8.72
C CYS A 100 -2.24 -14.36 8.18
N VAL A 101 -2.46 -14.30 6.87
CA VAL A 101 -3.56 -14.96 6.18
C VAL A 101 -3.10 -16.30 5.62
N ARG A 102 -3.66 -17.41 6.10
CA ARG A 102 -3.48 -18.73 5.52
C ARG A 102 -4.54 -18.96 4.45
N VAL A 103 -4.12 -19.30 3.24
CA VAL A 103 -5.03 -19.62 2.13
C VAL A 103 -4.90 -21.09 1.73
N ARG A 104 -5.95 -21.62 1.12
CA ARG A 104 -6.02 -23.02 0.70
C ARG A 104 -4.99 -23.39 -0.35
N ASN A 105 -4.88 -22.55 -1.39
CA ASN A 105 -4.00 -22.77 -2.54
C ASN A 105 -2.95 -21.66 -2.65
N PRO A 106 -1.91 -21.66 -1.80
CA PRO A 106 -0.95 -20.56 -1.76
C PRO A 106 -0.12 -20.43 -3.05
N GLN A 107 0.04 -21.51 -3.82
CA GLN A 107 0.78 -21.49 -5.11
C GLN A 107 0.07 -20.66 -6.19
N ASP A 108 -1.26 -20.64 -6.20
CA ASP A 108 -2.05 -19.85 -7.13
C ASP A 108 -1.78 -18.36 -6.97
N TYR A 109 -1.44 -17.92 -5.76
CA TYR A 109 -1.11 -16.53 -5.45
C TYR A 109 0.37 -16.22 -5.68
N VAL A 110 1.29 -17.14 -5.30
CA VAL A 110 2.74 -16.94 -5.54
C VAL A 110 3.08 -16.87 -7.02
N SER A 111 2.38 -17.63 -7.87
CA SER A 111 2.59 -17.58 -9.32
C SER A 111 2.28 -16.19 -9.94
N GLN A 112 1.42 -15.40 -9.29
CA GLN A 112 0.99 -14.07 -9.75
C GLN A 112 1.93 -12.94 -9.30
N VAL A 113 2.89 -13.22 -8.42
CA VAL A 113 3.80 -12.21 -7.90
C VAL A 113 4.78 -11.80 -9.00
N ASN A 114 4.61 -10.58 -9.51
CA ASN A 114 5.47 -10.03 -10.55
C ASN A 114 6.86 -9.60 -10.03
N GLN A 115 6.97 -9.29 -8.74
CA GLN A 115 8.22 -8.84 -8.12
C GLN A 115 9.07 -10.04 -7.70
N VAL A 116 10.24 -10.21 -8.32
CA VAL A 116 11.14 -11.37 -8.11
C VAL A 116 11.57 -11.52 -6.66
N GLU A 117 11.87 -10.42 -5.97
CA GLU A 117 12.27 -10.40 -4.56
C GLU A 117 11.13 -10.87 -3.64
N THR A 118 9.94 -10.31 -3.84
CA THR A 118 8.73 -10.68 -3.10
C THR A 118 8.39 -12.16 -3.32
N LYS A 119 8.54 -12.63 -4.56
CA LYS A 119 8.32 -14.03 -4.92
C LYS A 119 9.32 -14.96 -4.23
N HIS A 120 10.60 -14.61 -4.21
CA HIS A 120 11.63 -15.39 -3.50
C HIS A 120 11.36 -15.47 -1.99
N ARG A 121 11.00 -14.35 -1.35
CA ARG A 121 10.65 -14.34 0.07
C ARG A 121 9.43 -15.22 0.36
N MET A 122 8.39 -15.14 -0.48
CA MET A 122 7.21 -15.99 -0.33
C MET A 122 7.54 -17.48 -0.50
N MET A 123 8.36 -17.85 -1.50
CA MET A 123 8.78 -19.24 -1.69
C MET A 123 9.65 -19.75 -0.54
N PHE A 124 10.58 -18.94 -0.04
CA PHE A 124 11.42 -19.31 1.10
C PHE A 124 10.57 -19.59 2.35
N HIS A 125 9.59 -18.73 2.63
CA HIS A 125 8.66 -18.92 3.75
C HIS A 125 7.83 -20.21 3.56
N GLN A 126 7.36 -20.50 2.36
CA GLN A 126 6.59 -21.73 2.09
C GLN A 126 7.42 -23.00 2.22
N ASN A 127 8.68 -22.98 1.79
CA ASN A 127 9.60 -24.11 1.93
C ASN A 127 9.92 -24.42 3.41
N LEU A 128 9.85 -23.41 4.27
CA LEU A 128 9.95 -23.55 5.73
C LEU A 128 8.62 -23.97 6.39
N GLY A 129 7.58 -24.27 5.62
CA GLY A 129 6.27 -24.67 6.12
C GLY A 129 5.32 -23.51 6.46
N PHE A 130 5.76 -22.25 6.30
CA PHE A 130 4.91 -21.08 6.51
C PHE A 130 4.00 -20.85 5.30
N LYS A 131 2.75 -21.32 5.40
CA LYS A 131 1.69 -21.11 4.39
C LYS A 131 0.90 -19.81 4.59
N ARG A 132 1.50 -18.81 5.25
CA ARG A 132 0.83 -17.56 5.64
C ARG A 132 1.34 -16.41 4.79
N PHE A 133 0.41 -15.62 4.26
CA PHE A 133 0.67 -14.32 3.64
C PHE A 133 0.62 -13.25 4.72
N ASN A 134 1.70 -12.49 4.87
CA ASN A 134 1.77 -11.42 5.85
C ASN A 134 1.24 -10.13 5.23
N VAL A 135 0.02 -9.76 5.57
CA VAL A 135 -0.58 -8.48 5.22
C VAL A 135 -0.18 -7.48 6.29
N ASP A 136 0.56 -6.45 5.90
CA ASP A 136 1.00 -5.43 6.85
C ASP A 136 -0.17 -4.47 7.14
N VAL A 137 -0.51 -4.36 8.42
CA VAL A 137 -1.59 -3.52 8.93
C VAL A 137 -1.07 -2.31 9.70
N ALA A 138 0.24 -2.04 9.63
CA ALA A 138 0.83 -0.81 10.11
C ALA A 138 0.14 0.39 9.45
N GLY A 139 -0.40 1.28 10.28
CA GLY A 139 -1.18 2.45 9.87
C GLY A 139 -2.70 2.29 9.99
N LEU A 140 -3.23 1.11 10.37
CA LEU A 140 -4.63 1.02 10.81
C LEU A 140 -4.75 1.58 12.22
N ASP A 141 -5.67 2.54 12.38
CA ASP A 141 -6.10 3.07 13.69
C ASP A 141 -7.10 2.14 14.40
N LEU A 142 -7.01 0.83 14.09
CA LEU A 142 -7.79 -0.22 14.72
C LEU A 142 -6.90 -0.97 15.71
N SER A 143 -7.47 -1.30 16.87
CA SER A 143 -6.81 -2.22 17.80
C SER A 143 -6.69 -3.60 17.15
N LEU A 144 -5.69 -4.38 17.58
CA LEU A 144 -5.51 -5.75 17.07
C LEU A 144 -6.72 -6.64 17.37
N LEU A 145 -7.38 -6.39 18.51
CA LEU A 145 -8.56 -7.12 18.93
C LEU A 145 -9.75 -6.80 18.02
N ASP A 146 -9.97 -5.52 17.72
CA ASP A 146 -11.08 -5.11 16.84
C ASP A 146 -10.86 -5.58 15.40
N LEU A 147 -9.61 -5.54 14.93
CA LEU A 147 -9.25 -6.08 13.63
C LEU A 147 -9.51 -7.60 13.59
N LYS A 148 -9.07 -8.33 14.60
CA LYS A 148 -9.31 -9.78 14.70
C LYS A 148 -10.80 -10.08 14.72
N ASN A 149 -11.59 -9.38 15.54
CA ASN A 149 -13.04 -9.57 15.64
C ASN A 149 -13.75 -9.26 14.31
N ALA A 150 -13.38 -8.16 13.65
CA ALA A 150 -13.96 -7.76 12.37
C ALA A 150 -13.66 -8.77 11.24
N VAL A 151 -12.50 -9.42 11.32
CA VAL A 151 -12.06 -10.44 10.37
C VAL A 151 -12.67 -11.80 10.67
N ASP A 152 -12.66 -12.24 11.93
CA ASP A 152 -13.23 -13.52 12.38
C ASP A 152 -14.72 -13.62 12.03
N ALA A 153 -15.45 -12.51 12.14
CA ALA A 153 -16.86 -12.44 11.76
C ALA A 153 -17.12 -12.75 10.26
N ARG A 154 -16.09 -12.73 9.41
CA ARG A 154 -16.19 -12.95 7.95
C ARG A 154 -15.62 -14.27 7.48
N ILE A 155 -14.84 -14.95 8.32
CA ILE A 155 -14.35 -16.29 7.98
C ILE A 155 -15.56 -17.22 8.04
N PRO A 156 -15.89 -17.95 6.96
CA PRO A 156 -16.96 -18.93 7.00
C PRO A 156 -16.67 -19.94 8.13
N GLN A 157 -17.58 -20.09 9.10
CA GLN A 157 -17.44 -21.00 10.25
C GLN A 157 -17.47 -22.50 9.85
N ARG A 158 -16.64 -22.92 8.90
CA ARG A 158 -16.63 -24.28 8.37
C ARG A 158 -15.78 -25.24 9.21
N ARG A 159 -15.13 -24.80 10.29
CA ARG A 159 -14.08 -25.58 10.95
C ARG A 159 -13.98 -25.42 12.48
N GLN A 160 -15.08 -25.64 13.19
CA GLN A 160 -15.02 -26.13 14.58
C GLN A 160 -15.34 -27.63 14.71
N ARG A 161 -15.56 -28.35 13.60
CA ARG A 161 -15.76 -29.81 13.59
C ARG A 161 -14.60 -30.53 12.89
N ARG A 162 -13.48 -30.68 13.58
CA ARG A 162 -12.61 -31.87 13.47
C ARG A 162 -11.95 -32.06 14.83
N ILE A 163 -12.65 -32.85 15.64
CA ILE A 163 -12.09 -33.64 16.75
C ILE A 163 -11.20 -34.71 16.11
#